data_AF-A0A3D1BEW9-F1
#
_entry.id   AF-A0A3D1BEW9-F1
#
_cell.length_a   1.000
_cell.length_b   1.000
_cell.length_c   1.000
_cell.angle_alpha   90.00
_cell.angle_beta   90.00
_cell.angle_gamma   90.00
#
_symmetry.space_group_name_H-M   'P 1'
#
loop_
_entity.id
_entity.type
_entity.pdbx_description
1 polymer ?
#
loop_
_entity_poly.entity_id
_entity_poly.type
_entity_poly.pdbx_seq_one_letter_code
_entity_poly.pdbx_strand_id
1 'polypeptide(L)'
;MRTWLTLLATASVVAAGAGAWGWNHYVAGTWTSSTVVVQVAPDLDVPGRLDALEEAWAGTPGERVLRHVVWRGWDGRLKAGQYTFHPEESVQTSAERLVTGDRDAVNVVVPSGRDVGPIAGAVSRRVFADSAQVAKWFSRDSVMWRVLPNTYEMWWDTDAEG
;
A
#
# COMPACT_ATOMS: atom_id res chain seq x y z
N MET A 1 3.81 -21.86 50.43
CA MET A 1 4.57 -21.04 49.45
C MET A 1 4.61 -21.67 48.05
N ARG A 2 4.95 -22.97 47.93
CA ARG A 2 5.09 -23.67 46.65
C ARG A 2 3.79 -23.80 45.81
N THR A 3 2.64 -23.98 46.46
CA THR A 3 1.31 -24.05 45.82
C THR A 3 0.80 -22.72 45.26
N TRP A 4 1.10 -21.60 45.93
CA TRP A 4 0.76 -20.26 45.46
C TRP A 4 1.59 -19.87 44.23
N LEU A 5 2.87 -20.24 44.21
CA LEU A 5 3.74 -20.05 43.04
C LEU A 5 3.25 -20.86 41.83
N THR A 6 2.80 -22.11 42.03
CA THR A 6 2.25 -22.91 40.92
C THR A 6 0.94 -22.35 40.39
N LEU A 7 0.05 -21.84 41.26
CA LEU A 7 -1.21 -21.21 40.84
C LEU A 7 -0.98 -19.90 40.07
N LEU A 8 -0.01 -19.08 40.50
CA LEU A 8 0.36 -17.87 39.78
C LEU A 8 1.01 -18.17 38.43
N ALA A 9 1.87 -19.19 38.36
CA ALA A 9 2.49 -19.64 37.12
C ALA A 9 1.44 -20.17 36.13
N THR A 10 0.50 -21.02 36.57
CA THR A 10 -0.56 -21.52 35.69
C THR A 10 -1.50 -20.42 35.23
N ALA A 11 -1.91 -19.51 36.12
CA ALA A 11 -2.73 -18.34 35.75
C ALA A 11 -2.02 -17.46 34.71
N SER A 12 -0.71 -17.26 34.84
CA SER A 12 0.08 -16.47 33.88
C SER A 12 0.14 -17.13 32.49
N VAL A 13 0.32 -18.46 32.43
CA VAL A 13 0.33 -19.21 31.17
C VAL A 13 -1.04 -19.17 30.49
N VAL A 14 -2.12 -19.32 31.25
CA VAL A 14 -3.49 -19.24 30.72
C VAL A 14 -3.78 -17.83 30.19
N ALA A 15 -3.40 -16.79 30.93
CA ALA A 15 -3.58 -15.40 30.49
C ALA A 15 -2.79 -15.10 29.21
N ALA A 16 -1.53 -15.56 29.13
CA ALA A 16 -0.71 -15.42 27.93
C ALA A 16 -1.31 -16.16 26.73
N GLY A 17 -1.81 -17.39 26.94
CA GLY A 17 -2.47 -18.19 25.91
C GLY A 17 -3.75 -17.54 25.38
N ALA A 18 -4.60 -17.02 26.28
CA ALA A 18 -5.82 -16.31 25.90
C ALA A 18 -5.51 -15.02 25.13
N GLY A 19 -4.48 -14.27 25.54
CA GLY A 19 -4.01 -13.08 24.84
C GLY A 19 -3.50 -13.39 23.43
N ALA A 20 -2.66 -14.42 23.29
CA ALA A 20 -2.15 -14.86 21.99
C ALA A 20 -3.27 -15.34 21.05
N TRP A 21 -4.23 -16.11 21.59
CA TRP A 21 -5.40 -16.55 20.84
C TRP A 21 -6.26 -15.37 20.37
N GLY A 22 -6.55 -14.41 21.26
CA GLY A 22 -7.31 -13.21 20.93
C GLY A 22 -6.63 -12.36 19.85
N TRP A 23 -5.31 -12.19 19.94
CA TRP A 23 -4.53 -11.48 18.92
C TRP A 23 -4.58 -12.19 17.57
N ASN A 24 -4.37 -13.51 17.53
CA ASN A 24 -4.45 -14.28 16.29
C ASN A 24 -5.84 -14.19 15.64
N HIS A 25 -6.91 -14.25 16.44
CA HIS A 25 -8.27 -14.08 15.93
C HIS A 25 -8.50 -12.65 15.38
N TYR A 26 -7.98 -11.64 16.09
CA TYR A 26 -8.05 -10.25 15.67
C TYR A 26 -7.33 -10.00 14.33
N VAL A 27 -6.16 -10.57 14.10
CA VAL A 27 -5.40 -10.34 12.83
C VAL A 27 -5.90 -11.22 11.68
N ALA A 28 -6.49 -12.38 11.98
CA ALA A 28 -7.08 -13.26 10.97
C ALA A 28 -8.45 -12.78 10.48
N GLY A 29 -9.13 -11.91 11.24
CA GLY A 29 -10.43 -11.35 10.85
C GLY A 29 -10.32 -10.35 9.70
N THR A 30 -11.39 -10.26 8.90
CA THR A 30 -11.53 -9.21 7.88
C THR A 30 -11.73 -7.84 8.52
N TRP A 31 -11.45 -6.77 7.77
CA TRP A 31 -11.48 -5.41 8.30
C TRP A 31 -12.32 -4.41 7.50
N THR A 32 -12.64 -4.70 6.24
CA THR A 32 -13.50 -3.85 5.42
C THR A 32 -14.70 -4.66 4.89
N SER A 33 -15.83 -3.98 4.66
CA SER A 33 -17.04 -4.57 4.06
C SER A 33 -17.18 -4.23 2.57
N SER A 34 -16.28 -3.39 2.04
CA SER A 34 -16.23 -2.98 0.63
C SER A 34 -14.80 -2.92 0.13
N THR A 35 -14.62 -2.93 -1.19
CA THR A 35 -13.31 -2.68 -1.80
C THR A 35 -12.81 -1.27 -1.46
N VAL A 36 -11.57 -1.15 -1.02
CA VAL A 36 -10.92 0.13 -0.69
C VAL A 36 -9.65 0.27 -1.51
N VAL A 37 -9.51 1.39 -2.23
CA VAL A 37 -8.30 1.69 -3.02
C VAL A 37 -7.55 2.82 -2.32
N VAL A 38 -6.25 2.63 -2.07
CA VAL A 38 -5.38 3.62 -1.43
C VAL A 38 -4.13 3.84 -2.27
N GLN A 39 -3.67 5.09 -2.31
CA GLN A 39 -2.43 5.49 -2.96
C GLN A 39 -1.48 6.04 -1.92
N VAL A 40 -0.28 5.48 -1.83
CA VAL A 40 0.78 5.89 -0.92
C VAL A 40 1.92 6.51 -1.72
N ALA A 41 2.11 7.81 -1.57
CA ALA A 41 3.10 8.57 -2.33
C ALA A 41 4.55 8.18 -1.98
N PRO A 42 5.47 8.11 -2.98
CA PRO A 42 6.86 7.66 -2.78
C PRO A 42 7.72 8.63 -1.99
N ASP A 43 7.41 9.92 -2.02
CA ASP A 43 8.13 11.01 -1.37
C ASP A 43 7.81 11.15 0.13
N LEU A 44 6.80 10.45 0.63
CA LEU A 44 6.44 10.44 2.04
C LEU A 44 7.45 9.64 2.87
N ASP A 45 7.78 10.18 4.04
CA ASP A 45 8.50 9.47 5.09
C ASP A 45 7.57 8.51 5.87
N VAL A 46 8.10 7.76 6.83
CA VAL A 46 7.31 6.74 7.55
C VAL A 46 6.09 7.32 8.25
N PRO A 47 6.19 8.42 9.04
CA PRO A 47 5.02 9.07 9.61
C PRO A 47 4.02 9.54 8.55
N GLY A 48 4.50 10.20 7.48
CA GLY A 48 3.62 10.66 6.41
C GLY A 48 2.89 9.53 5.70
N ARG A 49 3.51 8.36 5.52
CA ARG A 49 2.85 7.16 4.97
C ARG A 49 1.77 6.62 5.89
N LEU A 50 2.02 6.60 7.20
CA LEU A 50 1.02 6.15 8.19
C LEU A 50 -0.18 7.11 8.21
N ASP A 51 0.07 8.41 8.24
CA ASP A 51 -0.96 9.45 8.23
C ASP A 51 -1.82 9.37 6.94
N ALA A 52 -1.17 9.19 5.78
CA ALA A 52 -1.87 9.04 4.51
C ALA A 52 -2.76 7.78 4.47
N LEU A 53 -2.29 6.66 5.03
CA LEU A 53 -3.10 5.45 5.16
C LEU A 53 -4.26 5.63 6.14
N GLU A 54 -4.04 6.31 7.27
CA GLU A 54 -5.08 6.60 8.26
C GLU A 54 -6.18 7.49 7.67
N GLU A 55 -5.79 8.55 6.95
CA GLU A 55 -6.72 9.45 6.25
C GLU A 55 -7.50 8.70 5.16
N ALA A 56 -6.82 7.90 4.34
CA ALA A 56 -7.46 7.12 3.27
C ALA A 56 -8.47 6.08 3.80
N TRP A 57 -8.30 5.65 5.04
CA TRP A 57 -9.17 4.68 5.72
C TRP A 57 -10.17 5.32 6.68
N ALA A 58 -10.28 6.65 6.71
CA ALA A 58 -11.24 7.34 7.55
C ALA A 58 -12.67 6.80 7.33
N GLY A 59 -13.30 6.34 8.42
CA GLY A 59 -14.63 5.72 8.37
C GLY A 59 -14.64 4.21 8.08
N THR A 60 -13.47 3.58 7.97
CA THR A 60 -13.32 2.12 7.90
C THR A 60 -12.53 1.59 9.11
N PRO A 61 -12.64 0.30 9.46
CA PRO A 61 -11.77 -0.33 10.47
C PRO A 61 -10.28 -0.51 10.06
N GLY A 62 -9.77 0.27 9.10
CA GLY A 62 -8.39 0.17 8.58
C GLY A 62 -7.30 0.43 9.62
N GLU A 63 -7.62 1.13 10.71
CA GLU A 63 -6.76 1.29 11.90
C GLU A 63 -6.21 -0.05 12.44
N ARG A 64 -6.93 -1.15 12.23
CA ARG A 64 -6.52 -2.50 12.66
C ARG A 64 -5.28 -2.97 11.89
N VAL A 65 -5.21 -2.63 10.60
CA VAL A 65 -4.07 -2.92 9.73
C VAL A 65 -2.85 -2.13 10.19
N LEU A 66 -2.99 -0.82 10.42
CA LEU A 66 -1.91 0.02 10.94
C LEU A 66 -1.40 -0.46 12.29
N ARG A 67 -2.33 -0.81 13.21
CA ARG A 67 -1.97 -1.35 14.51
C ARG A 67 -1.16 -2.64 14.39
N HIS A 68 -1.52 -3.52 13.46
CA HIS A 68 -0.76 -4.74 13.20
C HIS A 68 0.64 -4.42 12.67
N VAL A 69 0.77 -3.52 11.69
CA VAL A 69 2.05 -3.07 11.13
C VAL A 69 2.96 -2.51 12.23
N VAL A 70 2.46 -1.58 13.05
CA VAL A 70 3.22 -0.96 14.15
C VAL A 70 3.60 -1.98 15.21
N TRP A 71 2.67 -2.86 15.61
CA TRP A 71 2.95 -3.91 16.59
C TRP A 71 4.05 -4.87 16.13
N ARG A 72 4.14 -5.15 14.83
CA ARG A 72 5.22 -5.96 14.23
C ARG A 72 6.52 -5.20 14.01
N GLY A 73 6.54 -3.87 14.18
CA GLY A 73 7.67 -3.01 13.83
C GLY A 73 7.94 -2.98 12.32
N TRP A 74 6.88 -3.00 11.52
CA TRP A 74 6.96 -3.03 10.06
C TRP A 74 6.74 -1.66 9.39
N ASP A 75 6.48 -0.62 10.17
CA ASP A 75 6.27 0.76 9.74
C ASP A 75 7.39 1.26 8.81
N GLY A 76 8.65 1.05 9.16
CA GLY A 76 9.81 1.41 8.32
C GLY A 76 9.95 0.62 7.02
N ARG A 77 9.11 -0.41 6.79
CA ARG A 77 9.13 -1.28 5.61
C ARG A 77 7.97 -1.02 4.66
N LEU A 78 7.03 -0.15 5.03
CA LEU A 78 5.90 0.23 4.18
C LEU A 78 6.40 0.70 2.82
N LYS A 79 5.79 0.17 1.76
CA LYS A 79 6.12 0.52 0.38
C LYS A 79 5.12 1.52 -0.18
N ALA A 80 5.61 2.36 -1.09
CA ALA A 80 4.77 3.25 -1.87
C ALA A 80 4.10 2.49 -3.01
N GLY A 81 2.98 3.02 -3.49
CA GLY A 81 2.20 2.42 -4.56
C GLY A 81 0.69 2.53 -4.36
N GLN A 82 -0.04 1.95 -5.30
CA GLN A 82 -1.50 1.79 -5.22
C GLN A 82 -1.85 0.40 -4.68
N TYR A 83 -2.80 0.34 -3.75
CA TYR A 83 -3.26 -0.90 -3.14
C TYR A 83 -4.79 -0.96 -3.16
N THR A 84 -5.32 -2.09 -3.63
CA THR A 84 -6.75 -2.42 -3.62
C THR A 84 -6.97 -3.53 -2.61
N PHE A 85 -7.73 -3.23 -1.56
CA PHE A 85 -8.08 -4.16 -0.51
C PHE A 85 -9.52 -4.64 -0.69
N HIS A 86 -9.70 -5.96 -0.65
CA HIS A 86 -11.00 -6.60 -0.83
C HIS A 86 -11.65 -6.95 0.52
N PRO A 87 -12.99 -7.03 0.61
CA PRO A 87 -13.70 -7.27 1.88
C PRO A 87 -13.40 -8.63 2.54
N GLU A 88 -12.95 -9.60 1.77
CA GLU A 88 -12.52 -10.93 2.22
C GLU A 88 -11.08 -10.95 2.78
N GLU A 89 -10.31 -9.87 2.63
CA GLU A 89 -8.93 -9.85 3.10
C GLU A 89 -8.83 -9.69 4.61
N SER A 90 -7.92 -10.46 5.21
CA SER A 90 -7.60 -10.36 6.63
C SER A 90 -6.70 -9.15 6.92
N VAL A 91 -6.76 -8.66 8.16
CA VAL A 91 -5.83 -7.61 8.64
C VAL A 91 -4.37 -7.99 8.39
N GLN A 92 -4.01 -9.25 8.67
CA GLN A 92 -2.65 -9.75 8.46
C GLN A 92 -2.25 -9.68 6.99
N THR A 93 -3.10 -10.18 6.08
CA THR A 93 -2.83 -10.20 4.64
C THR A 93 -2.64 -8.78 4.11
N SER A 94 -3.54 -7.85 4.44
CA SER A 94 -3.42 -6.46 3.98
C SER A 94 -2.17 -5.78 4.54
N ALA A 95 -1.78 -6.05 5.79
CA ALA A 95 -0.54 -5.54 6.37
C ALA A 95 0.71 -6.12 5.71
N GLU A 96 0.70 -7.41 5.38
CA GLU A 96 1.80 -8.06 4.66
C GLU A 96 1.98 -7.44 3.27
N ARG A 97 0.89 -7.22 2.51
CA ARG A 97 0.93 -6.60 1.17
C ARG A 97 1.58 -5.20 1.18
N LEU A 98 1.25 -4.38 2.18
CA LEU A 98 1.85 -3.05 2.34
C LEU A 98 3.36 -3.09 2.55
N VAL A 99 3.86 -4.14 3.19
CA VAL A 99 5.27 -4.29 3.59
C VAL A 99 6.08 -5.04 2.54
N THR A 100 5.47 -6.01 1.85
CA THR A 100 6.10 -6.72 0.73
C THR A 100 6.08 -5.89 -0.55
N GLY A 101 5.16 -4.91 -0.66
CA GLY A 101 4.98 -4.12 -1.87
C GLY A 101 4.13 -4.83 -2.91
N ASP A 102 3.22 -5.71 -2.51
CA ASP A 102 2.25 -6.38 -3.39
C ASP A 102 1.12 -5.41 -3.79
N ARG A 103 1.55 -4.41 -4.55
CA ARG A 103 0.79 -3.26 -5.05
C ARG A 103 0.12 -3.62 -6.38
N ASP A 104 -0.90 -2.86 -6.75
CA ASP A 104 -1.56 -3.04 -8.03
C ASP A 104 -0.84 -2.29 -9.15
N ALA A 105 -0.79 -2.90 -10.33
CA ALA A 105 -0.39 -2.20 -11.54
C ALA A 105 -1.51 -1.26 -12.00
N VAL A 106 -1.14 -0.08 -12.47
CA VAL A 106 -2.06 0.89 -13.07
C VAL A 106 -1.94 0.84 -14.59
N ASN A 107 -3.09 0.81 -15.25
CA ASN A 107 -3.19 0.81 -16.70
C ASN A 107 -2.97 2.21 -17.26
N VAL A 108 -1.83 2.42 -17.89
CA VAL A 108 -1.50 3.68 -18.57
C VAL A 108 -1.84 3.55 -20.05
N VAL A 109 -2.94 4.18 -20.46
CA VAL A 109 -3.30 4.29 -21.88
C VAL A 109 -2.49 5.41 -22.52
N VAL A 110 -1.59 5.04 -23.42
CA VAL A 110 -0.86 5.99 -24.26
C VAL A 110 -1.65 6.22 -25.56
N PRO A 111 -2.29 7.39 -25.73
CA PRO A 111 -3.08 7.65 -26.93
C PRO A 111 -2.17 7.82 -28.15
N SER A 112 -2.68 7.43 -29.32
CA SER A 112 -2.04 7.68 -30.61
C SER A 112 -2.07 9.17 -30.91
N GLY A 113 -0.92 9.85 -30.85
CA GLY A 113 -0.81 11.27 -31.11
C GLY A 113 0.64 11.71 -31.33
N ARG A 114 0.83 12.80 -32.09
CA ARG A 114 2.16 13.39 -32.36
C ARG A 114 2.63 14.37 -31.28
N ASP A 115 1.79 14.71 -30.31
CA ASP A 115 2.08 15.77 -29.35
C ASP A 115 2.44 15.20 -27.97
N VAL A 116 3.64 15.52 -27.50
CA VAL A 116 4.18 15.09 -26.20
C VAL A 116 3.30 15.56 -25.04
N GLY A 117 2.84 16.81 -25.08
CA GLY A 117 2.12 17.43 -23.96
C GLY A 117 0.84 16.67 -23.57
N PRO A 118 -0.08 16.41 -24.52
CA PRO A 118 -1.29 15.63 -24.26
C PRO A 118 -1.03 14.19 -23.78
N ILE A 119 0.02 13.53 -24.32
CA ILE A 119 0.42 12.19 -23.89
C ILE A 119 0.98 12.21 -22.48
N ALA A 120 1.92 13.11 -22.19
CA ALA A 120 2.53 13.26 -20.87
C ALA A 120 1.48 13.59 -19.80
N GLY A 121 0.53 14.47 -20.11
CA GLY A 121 -0.59 14.77 -19.22
C GLY A 121 -1.56 13.60 -19.02
N ALA A 122 -1.75 12.72 -20.02
CA ALA A 122 -2.58 11.53 -19.88
C ALA A 122 -1.90 10.41 -19.05
N VAL A 123 -0.57 10.33 -19.13
CA VAL A 123 0.26 9.40 -18.37
C VAL A 123 0.39 9.86 -16.91
N SER A 124 0.73 11.13 -16.68
CA SER A 124 0.91 11.72 -15.33
C SER A 124 -0.37 11.74 -14.48
N ARG A 125 -1.54 11.63 -15.11
CA ARG A 125 -2.82 11.52 -14.38
C ARG A 125 -3.06 10.11 -13.81
N ARG A 126 -2.28 9.12 -14.24
CA ARG A 126 -2.46 7.70 -13.87
C ARG A 126 -1.29 7.13 -13.07
N VAL A 127 -0.17 7.85 -13.03
CA VAL A 127 1.05 7.49 -12.32
C VAL A 127 1.50 8.72 -11.53
N PHE A 128 2.15 8.53 -10.39
CA PHE A 128 2.75 9.59 -9.58
C PHE A 128 3.99 10.18 -10.28
N ALA A 129 3.77 10.87 -11.40
CA ALA A 129 4.83 11.50 -12.18
C ALA A 129 4.42 12.93 -12.54
N ASP A 130 5.35 13.87 -12.40
CA ASP A 130 5.12 15.24 -12.85
C ASP A 130 5.00 15.27 -14.39
N SER A 131 3.85 15.73 -14.88
CA SER A 131 3.57 15.89 -16.31
C SER A 131 4.66 16.65 -17.08
N ALA A 132 5.35 17.60 -16.44
CA ALA A 132 6.44 18.36 -17.04
C ALA A 132 7.73 17.54 -17.15
N GLN A 133 8.01 16.67 -16.18
CA GLN A 133 9.14 15.73 -16.24
C GLN A 133 8.90 14.64 -17.28
N VAL A 134 7.70 14.07 -17.31
CA VAL A 134 7.29 13.10 -18.34
C VAL A 134 7.39 13.71 -19.74
N ALA A 135 6.93 14.95 -19.93
CA ALA A 135 7.04 15.66 -21.20
C ALA A 135 8.51 15.94 -21.59
N LYS A 136 9.35 16.33 -20.62
CA LYS A 136 10.78 16.55 -20.85
C LYS A 136 11.50 15.26 -21.27
N TRP A 137 11.08 14.12 -20.75
CA TRP A 137 11.64 12.81 -21.10
C TRP A 137 11.28 12.44 -22.55
N PHE A 138 10.00 12.52 -22.90
CA PHE A 138 9.53 12.36 -24.28
C PHE A 138 10.15 13.35 -25.28
N SER A 139 10.65 14.51 -24.80
CA SER A 139 11.30 15.53 -25.62
C SER A 139 12.82 15.37 -25.74
N ARG A 140 13.48 14.73 -24.76
CA ARG A 140 14.94 14.52 -24.75
C ARG A 140 15.38 13.46 -25.72
N ASP A 141 14.52 12.47 -25.94
CA ASP A 141 14.82 11.32 -26.76
C ASP A 141 13.97 11.41 -28.03
N SER A 142 14.52 11.04 -29.18
CA SER A 142 13.82 11.05 -30.48
C SER A 142 12.77 9.92 -30.58
N VAL A 143 12.00 9.77 -29.51
CA VAL A 143 11.07 8.70 -29.17
C VAL A 143 9.65 8.96 -29.71
N MET A 144 9.44 10.12 -30.34
CA MET A 144 8.26 10.48 -31.15
C MET A 144 7.76 9.36 -32.07
N TRP A 145 8.62 8.42 -32.46
CA TRP A 145 8.32 7.30 -33.34
C TRP A 145 8.51 5.91 -32.71
N ARG A 146 8.83 5.82 -31.41
CA ARG A 146 9.16 4.56 -30.71
C ARG A 146 8.14 4.15 -29.65
N VAL A 147 7.27 5.06 -29.21
CA VAL A 147 6.19 4.73 -28.27
C VAL A 147 5.00 4.21 -29.06
N LEU A 148 4.83 2.89 -29.05
CA LEU A 148 3.68 2.25 -29.67
C LEU A 148 2.42 2.61 -28.87
N PRO A 149 1.35 3.09 -29.52
CA PRO A 149 0.07 3.31 -28.84
C PRO A 149 -0.42 1.97 -28.29
N ASN A 150 -0.42 1.84 -26.97
CA ASN A 150 -0.89 0.66 -26.28
C ASN A 150 -1.30 1.02 -24.85
N THR A 151 -1.99 0.10 -24.20
CA THR A 151 -2.17 0.11 -22.74
C THR A 151 -0.98 -0.61 -22.13
N TYR A 152 -0.21 0.11 -21.32
CA TYR A 152 0.90 -0.47 -20.58
C TYR A 152 0.52 -0.62 -19.11
N GLU A 153 0.86 -1.76 -18.52
CA GLU A 153 0.81 -1.95 -17.07
C GLU A 153 2.08 -1.35 -16.45
N MET A 154 1.91 -0.39 -15.55
CA MET A 154 3.01 0.31 -14.87
C MET A 154 2.72 0.40 -13.38
N TRP A 155 3.77 0.49 -12.55
CA TRP A 155 3.58 0.77 -11.13
C TRP A 155 3.18 2.24 -10.95
N TRP A 156 2.26 2.50 -10.03
CA TRP A 156 1.78 3.86 -9.78
C TRP A 156 2.89 4.79 -9.26
N ASP A 157 3.91 4.27 -8.59
CA ASP A 157 5.03 5.03 -8.02
C ASP A 157 6.23 5.17 -8.98
N THR A 158 6.14 4.67 -10.22
CA THR A 158 7.21 4.82 -11.21
C THR A 158 7.34 6.28 -11.63
N ASP A 159 8.55 6.84 -11.52
CA ASP A 159 8.87 8.16 -12.05
C ASP A 159 9.31 8.08 -13.53
N ALA A 160 9.62 9.21 -14.15
CA ALA A 160 10.05 9.24 -15.55
C ALA A 160 11.45 8.65 -15.77
N GLU A 161 12.23 8.38 -14.72
CA GLU A 161 13.60 7.88 -14.78
C GLU A 161 13.70 6.37 -14.45
N GLY A 162 12.72 5.80 -13.73
CA GLY A 162 12.57 4.37 -13.45
C GLY A 162 12.35 4.05 -11.97
#